data_AF-A0A9W9XXG9-F1
#
_entry.id   AF-A0A9W9XXG9-F1
#
_cell.length_a   1.000
_cell.length_b   1.000
_cell.length_c   1.000
_cell.angle_alpha   90.00
_cell.angle_beta   90.00
_cell.angle_gamma   90.00
#
_symmetry.space_group_name_H-M   'P 1'
#
loop_
_entity.id
_entity.type
_entity.pdbx_description
1 polymer ?
#
loop_
_entity_poly.entity_id
_entity_poly.type
_entity_poly.pdbx_seq_one_letter_code
_entity_poly.pdbx_strand_id
1 'polypeptide(L)'
;MPSVEFLVSDTDSVAEAMKVASEADLAICIVGYDHADEGEYVVPALQQDPVLCKLFPPAVTPKELEMLALLQGKPAGADKSMETALEDEALITAVVGKNPRRVVSIVAAGAVIMEPWESKISAILMSWYGGSEGGHSLADILLGNVDVSGRLPFYIPRDEAHLPFFDRETTSIRYDRWFGQHLLDKLGVDAAFPFGSGLSYTKFAVSEILVESIRGEGPLSKPSLEDYILV
;
A
#
# COMPACT_ATOMS: atom_id res chain seq x y z
N MET A 1 -4.60 -22.15 -20.68
CA MET A 1 -6.08 -22.21 -20.66
C MET A 1 -6.60 -21.82 -22.05
N PRO A 2 -7.19 -22.73 -22.86
CA PRO A 2 -7.40 -22.45 -24.28
C PRO A 2 -8.61 -21.55 -24.64
N SER A 3 -9.28 -20.91 -23.69
CA SER A 3 -10.52 -20.15 -23.97
C SER A 3 -10.71 -18.90 -23.12
N VAL A 4 -9.63 -18.31 -22.60
CA VAL A 4 -9.72 -17.02 -21.88
C VAL A 4 -9.47 -15.90 -22.88
N GLU A 5 -10.45 -15.01 -23.01
CA GLU A 5 -10.33 -13.75 -23.75
C GLU A 5 -10.12 -12.62 -22.76
N PHE A 6 -9.16 -11.74 -23.04
CA PHE A 6 -8.89 -10.55 -22.23
C PHE A 6 -9.45 -9.33 -22.94
N LEU A 7 -10.44 -8.69 -22.31
CA LEU A 7 -10.89 -7.36 -22.69
C LEU A 7 -10.13 -6.36 -21.81
N VAL A 8 -9.24 -5.58 -22.43
CA VAL A 8 -8.41 -4.59 -21.73
C VAL A 8 -8.89 -3.20 -22.12
N SER A 9 -9.06 -2.34 -21.11
CA SER A 9 -9.18 -0.89 -21.29
C SER A 9 -8.10 -0.26 -20.43
N ASP A 10 -7.26 0.56 -21.06
CA ASP A 10 -6.12 1.26 -20.47
C ASP A 10 -6.41 2.75 -20.28
N THR A 11 -7.70 3.12 -20.24
CA THR A 11 -8.16 4.50 -20.14
C THR A 11 -8.86 4.74 -18.79
N ASP A 12 -8.75 5.97 -18.28
CA ASP A 12 -9.48 6.41 -17.07
C ASP A 12 -10.97 6.68 -17.37
N SER A 13 -11.47 6.21 -18.52
CA SER A 13 -12.84 6.44 -18.97
C SER A 13 -13.81 5.51 -18.25
N VAL A 14 -14.55 6.08 -17.31
CA VAL A 14 -15.67 5.41 -16.61
C VAL A 14 -16.64 4.75 -17.59
N ALA A 15 -16.96 5.40 -18.70
CA ALA A 15 -17.90 4.86 -19.69
C ALA A 15 -17.36 3.61 -20.41
N GLU A 16 -16.05 3.60 -20.69
CA GLU A 16 -15.39 2.47 -21.33
C GLU A 16 -15.24 1.30 -20.35
N ALA A 17 -14.83 1.57 -19.12
CA ALA A 17 -14.76 0.59 -18.05
C ALA A 17 -16.12 -0.09 -17.80
N MET A 18 -17.22 0.67 -17.79
CA MET A 18 -18.58 0.13 -17.68
C MET A 18 -18.93 -0.82 -18.83
N LYS A 19 -18.53 -0.47 -20.06
CA LYS A 19 -18.80 -1.28 -21.24
C LYS A 19 -18.04 -2.61 -21.14
N VAL A 20 -16.72 -2.55 -20.94
CA VAL A 20 -15.86 -3.73 -20.83
C VAL A 20 -16.31 -4.63 -19.67
N ALA A 21 -16.59 -4.05 -18.51
CA ALA A 21 -17.06 -4.80 -17.35
C ALA A 21 -18.40 -5.52 -17.58
N SER A 22 -19.27 -4.98 -18.45
CA SER A 22 -20.57 -5.59 -18.77
C SER A 22 -20.49 -6.75 -19.77
N GLU A 23 -19.40 -6.81 -20.54
CA GLU A 23 -19.17 -7.84 -21.56
C GLU A 23 -18.35 -9.02 -21.00
N ALA A 24 -17.67 -8.83 -19.86
CA ALA A 24 -16.83 -9.84 -19.22
C ALA A 24 -17.58 -10.68 -18.15
N ASP A 25 -17.15 -11.92 -17.97
CA ASP A 25 -17.63 -12.78 -16.86
C ASP A 25 -17.03 -12.39 -15.49
N LEU A 26 -15.86 -11.76 -15.51
CA LEU A 26 -15.08 -11.29 -14.36
C LEU A 26 -14.45 -9.96 -14.72
N ALA A 27 -14.61 -8.95 -13.87
CA ALA A 27 -13.93 -7.66 -14.02
C ALA A 27 -12.78 -7.54 -13.02
N ILE A 28 -11.60 -7.12 -13.50
CA ILE A 28 -10.44 -6.82 -12.66
C ILE A 28 -10.13 -5.33 -12.84
N CYS A 29 -10.20 -4.58 -11.75
CA CYS A 29 -9.90 -3.15 -11.71
C CYS A 29 -8.51 -2.98 -11.09
N ILE A 30 -7.56 -2.42 -11.83
CA ILE A 30 -6.22 -2.09 -11.30
C ILE A 30 -6.21 -0.59 -11.04
N VAL A 31 -6.00 -0.22 -9.78
CA VAL A 31 -6.15 1.15 -9.26
C VAL A 31 -5.04 1.44 -8.27
N GLY A 32 -4.89 2.69 -7.85
CA GLY A 32 -4.01 3.09 -6.78
C GLY A 32 -3.17 4.29 -7.17
N TYR A 33 -2.05 4.41 -6.50
CA TYR A 33 -1.21 5.59 -6.53
C TYR A 33 -0.05 5.43 -7.51
N ASP A 34 0.46 6.55 -7.97
CA ASP A 34 1.68 6.61 -8.75
C ASP A 34 2.72 7.55 -8.13
N HIS A 35 3.81 7.78 -8.87
CA HIS A 35 4.88 8.67 -8.46
C HIS A 35 4.43 10.13 -8.18
N ALA A 36 3.30 10.58 -8.72
CA ALA A 36 2.76 11.91 -8.48
C ALA A 36 2.00 12.00 -7.15
N ASP A 37 1.47 10.88 -6.67
CA ASP A 37 0.77 10.76 -5.38
C ASP A 37 1.74 10.49 -4.23
N GLU A 38 2.69 9.58 -4.43
CA GLU A 38 3.59 9.07 -3.38
C GLU A 38 5.04 9.57 -3.49
N GLY A 39 5.31 10.44 -4.45
CA GLY A 39 6.63 11.05 -4.65
C GLY A 39 7.22 11.73 -3.40
N GLU A 40 8.54 11.85 -3.40
CA GLU A 40 9.26 12.49 -2.32
C GLU A 40 9.09 14.04 -2.39
N TYR A 41 8.48 14.64 -1.36
CA TYR A 41 8.47 16.11 -1.15
C TYR A 41 9.88 16.68 -0.81
N VAL A 42 10.94 16.01 -1.24
CA VAL A 42 12.33 16.40 -1.00
C VAL A 42 12.82 17.29 -2.17
N VAL A 43 12.21 17.16 -3.35
CA VAL A 43 12.58 17.89 -4.57
C VAL A 43 12.60 19.42 -4.39
N PRO A 44 11.59 20.09 -3.78
CA PRO A 44 11.67 21.54 -3.55
C PRO A 44 12.73 21.94 -2.53
N ALA A 45 12.91 21.13 -1.48
CA ALA A 45 13.91 21.39 -0.45
C ALA A 45 15.33 21.30 -1.03
N LEU A 46 15.58 20.32 -1.92
CA LEU A 46 16.83 20.18 -2.66
C LEU A 46 17.10 21.32 -3.64
N GLN A 47 16.06 21.96 -4.17
CA GLN A 47 16.19 23.10 -5.08
C GLN A 47 16.44 24.42 -4.34
N GLN A 48 15.91 24.57 -3.13
CA GLN A 48 15.83 25.85 -2.44
C GLN A 48 16.78 25.97 -1.25
N ASP A 49 17.32 24.87 -0.72
CA ASP A 49 18.26 24.87 0.40
C ASP A 49 19.73 24.76 -0.09
N PRO A 50 20.53 25.85 -0.03
CA PRO A 50 21.92 25.86 -0.47
C PRO A 50 22.84 24.95 0.35
N VAL A 51 22.44 24.51 1.55
CA VAL A 51 23.17 23.56 2.38
C VAL A 51 22.95 22.14 1.85
N LEU A 52 21.71 21.77 1.55
CA LEU A 52 21.40 20.45 0.99
C LEU A 52 22.03 20.27 -0.39
N CYS A 53 22.01 21.29 -1.27
CA CYS A 53 22.70 21.22 -2.57
C CYS A 53 24.20 20.91 -2.45
N LYS A 54 24.86 21.39 -1.38
CA LYS A 54 26.31 21.19 -1.16
C LYS A 54 26.66 19.79 -0.64
N LEU A 55 25.68 19.03 -0.17
CA LEU A 55 25.88 17.64 0.25
C LEU A 55 26.00 16.68 -0.94
N PHE A 56 25.53 17.08 -2.13
CA PHE A 56 25.66 16.28 -3.33
C PHE A 56 27.05 16.44 -3.95
N PRO A 57 27.67 15.34 -4.44
CA PRO A 57 28.89 15.43 -5.22
C PRO A 57 28.66 16.27 -6.49
N PRO A 58 29.67 17.03 -6.96
CA PRO A 58 29.53 17.79 -8.18
C PRO A 58 29.26 16.85 -9.37
N ALA A 59 28.21 17.13 -10.13
CA ALA A 59 27.88 16.40 -11.35
C ALA A 59 28.89 16.76 -12.44
N VAL A 60 29.68 15.80 -12.90
CA VAL A 60 30.76 16.01 -13.89
C VAL A 60 30.47 15.31 -15.21
N THR A 61 29.63 14.27 -15.19
CA THR A 61 29.26 13.48 -16.36
C THR A 61 27.84 13.79 -16.84
N PRO A 62 27.53 13.54 -18.13
CA PRO A 62 26.18 13.73 -18.66
C PRO A 62 25.12 12.93 -17.90
N LYS A 63 25.45 11.73 -17.43
CA LYS A 63 24.54 10.87 -16.65
C LYS A 63 24.29 11.42 -15.25
N GLU A 64 25.30 12.01 -14.62
CA GLU A 64 25.15 12.69 -13.32
C GLU A 64 24.32 13.97 -13.46
N LEU A 65 24.48 14.72 -14.55
CA LEU A 65 23.66 15.90 -14.88
C LEU A 65 22.19 15.52 -15.09
N GLU A 66 21.93 14.41 -15.79
CA GLU A 66 20.58 13.88 -15.98
C GLU A 66 19.95 13.39 -14.65
N MET A 67 20.74 12.74 -13.80
CA MET A 67 20.31 12.37 -12.44
C MET A 67 20.00 13.58 -11.56
N LEU A 68 20.81 14.64 -11.62
CA LEU A 68 20.53 15.88 -10.88
C LEU A 68 19.28 16.59 -11.42
N ALA A 69 18.99 16.49 -12.72
CA ALA A 69 17.78 17.09 -13.29
C ALA A 69 16.50 16.45 -12.73
N LEU A 70 16.53 15.14 -12.42
CA LEU A 70 15.42 14.46 -11.73
C LEU A 70 15.19 15.02 -10.31
N LEU A 71 16.26 15.40 -9.61
CA LEU A 71 16.21 16.05 -8.29
C LEU A 71 15.78 17.53 -8.35
N GLN A 72 15.68 18.10 -9.56
CA GLN A 72 15.23 19.47 -9.83
C GLN A 72 13.82 19.49 -10.46
N GLY A 73 13.02 18.43 -10.31
CA GLY A 73 11.63 18.38 -10.77
C GLY A 73 10.67 19.32 -10.02
N LYS A 74 9.37 19.24 -10.33
CA LYS A 74 8.34 19.84 -9.47
C LYS A 74 8.17 18.97 -8.21
N PRO A 75 7.81 19.53 -7.05
CA PRO A 75 7.24 18.72 -5.98
C PRO A 75 6.07 17.92 -6.54
N ALA A 76 6.20 16.61 -6.46
CA ALA A 76 5.12 15.67 -6.67
C ALA A 76 5.23 14.63 -5.55
N GLY A 77 4.09 14.18 -5.07
CA GLY A 77 3.97 13.47 -3.81
C GLY A 77 4.06 14.40 -2.60
N ALA A 78 2.92 14.54 -1.96
CA ALA A 78 2.80 15.16 -0.66
C ALA A 78 1.66 14.44 0.03
N ASP A 79 1.94 13.89 1.21
CA ASP A 79 0.97 13.30 2.12
C ASP A 79 -0.19 14.30 2.30
N LYS A 80 -1.31 14.08 1.61
CA LYS A 80 -2.51 14.92 1.71
C LYS A 80 -3.68 14.14 2.26
N SER A 81 -3.80 12.89 1.84
CA SER A 81 -4.88 11.99 2.20
C SER A 81 -4.46 10.55 1.93
N MET A 82 -4.98 9.62 2.72
CA MET A 82 -4.89 8.18 2.48
C MET A 82 -6.18 7.63 1.86
N GLU A 83 -7.12 8.50 1.44
CA GLU A 83 -8.33 8.10 0.73
C GLU A 83 -7.99 7.57 -0.67
N THR A 84 -8.82 6.63 -1.15
CA THR A 84 -8.75 6.22 -2.55
C THR A 84 -8.94 7.44 -3.46
N ALA A 85 -8.15 7.57 -4.53
CA ALA A 85 -8.30 8.67 -5.47
C ALA A 85 -9.73 8.71 -6.03
N LEU A 86 -10.30 9.91 -6.21
CA LEU A 86 -11.69 10.06 -6.67
C LEU A 86 -11.93 9.42 -8.05
N GLU A 87 -10.92 9.44 -8.90
CA GLU A 87 -10.94 8.84 -10.24
C GLU A 87 -11.00 7.30 -10.15
N ASP A 88 -10.18 6.72 -9.28
CA ASP A 88 -10.22 5.28 -8.97
C ASP A 88 -11.54 4.85 -8.34
N GLU A 89 -12.07 5.61 -7.38
CA GLU A 89 -13.37 5.30 -6.77
C GLU A 89 -14.51 5.35 -7.80
N ALA A 90 -14.46 6.30 -8.74
CA ALA A 90 -15.41 6.38 -9.84
C ALA A 90 -15.32 5.15 -10.76
N LEU A 91 -14.10 4.71 -11.07
CA LEU A 91 -13.85 3.50 -11.88
C LEU A 91 -14.38 2.24 -11.18
N ILE A 92 -14.02 2.05 -9.91
CA ILE A 92 -14.49 0.95 -9.07
C ILE A 92 -16.03 0.94 -9.01
N THR A 93 -16.64 2.09 -8.76
CA THR A 93 -18.11 2.23 -8.68
C THR A 93 -18.79 1.91 -10.00
N ALA A 94 -18.19 2.29 -11.14
CA ALA A 94 -18.69 1.94 -12.46
C ALA A 94 -18.69 0.43 -12.69
N VAL A 95 -17.59 -0.24 -12.38
CA VAL A 95 -17.45 -1.70 -12.47
C VAL A 95 -18.44 -2.39 -11.53
N VAL A 96 -18.61 -1.85 -10.32
CA VAL A 96 -19.58 -2.33 -9.33
C VAL A 96 -21.02 -2.34 -9.89
N GLY A 97 -21.38 -1.36 -10.71
CA GLY A 97 -22.70 -1.29 -11.33
C GLY A 97 -22.93 -2.29 -12.47
N LYS A 98 -21.89 -2.98 -12.95
CA LYS A 98 -21.93 -3.76 -14.21
C LYS A 98 -21.57 -5.22 -14.05
N ASN A 99 -20.66 -5.55 -13.12
CA ASN A 99 -20.20 -6.92 -12.94
C ASN A 99 -20.33 -7.37 -11.47
N PRO A 100 -21.02 -8.50 -11.18
CA PRO A 100 -21.09 -9.04 -9.83
C PRO A 100 -19.82 -9.78 -9.41
N ARG A 101 -18.98 -10.25 -10.34
CA ARG A 101 -17.68 -10.87 -10.08
C ARG A 101 -16.60 -9.85 -10.35
N ARG A 102 -16.13 -9.20 -9.29
CA ARG A 102 -15.24 -8.05 -9.41
C ARG A 102 -14.10 -8.14 -8.42
N VAL A 103 -12.90 -7.96 -8.96
CA VAL A 103 -11.64 -7.97 -8.22
C VAL A 103 -11.03 -6.58 -8.34
N VAL A 104 -10.51 -6.06 -7.24
CA VAL A 104 -9.73 -4.81 -7.24
C VAL A 104 -8.30 -5.16 -6.86
N SER A 105 -7.34 -4.75 -7.69
CA SER A 105 -5.90 -4.85 -7.43
C SER A 105 -5.36 -3.45 -7.17
N ILE A 106 -4.88 -3.21 -5.96
CA ILE A 106 -4.39 -1.91 -5.52
C ILE A 106 -2.87 -1.87 -5.64
N VAL A 107 -2.37 -0.83 -6.28
CA VAL A 107 -0.94 -0.53 -6.41
C VAL A 107 -0.69 0.73 -5.59
N ALA A 108 -0.06 0.59 -4.43
CA ALA A 108 0.33 1.70 -3.57
C ALA A 108 1.52 1.26 -2.70
N ALA A 109 2.32 2.19 -2.19
CA ALA A 109 3.32 1.95 -1.14
C ALA A 109 2.74 2.06 0.27
N GLY A 110 1.58 2.71 0.43
CA GLY A 110 0.95 3.00 1.72
C GLY A 110 -0.41 2.36 1.94
N ALA A 111 -1.04 2.77 3.05
CA ALA A 111 -2.43 2.44 3.33
C ALA A 111 -3.35 3.24 2.39
N VAL A 112 -4.37 2.56 1.85
CA VAL A 112 -5.44 3.18 1.08
C VAL A 112 -6.74 2.90 1.80
N ILE A 113 -7.50 3.92 2.16
CA ILE A 113 -8.80 3.78 2.81
C ILE A 113 -9.82 3.31 1.76
N MET A 114 -10.44 2.17 2.03
CA MET A 114 -11.33 1.47 1.10
C MET A 114 -12.80 1.43 1.59
N GLU A 115 -13.08 2.03 2.76
CA GLU A 115 -14.40 2.02 3.41
C GLU A 115 -15.57 2.35 2.47
N PRO A 116 -15.48 3.32 1.51
CA PRO A 116 -16.61 3.65 0.63
C PRO A 116 -17.06 2.51 -0.29
N TRP A 117 -16.18 1.55 -0.59
CA TRP A 117 -16.39 0.58 -1.65
C TRP A 117 -16.02 -0.87 -1.30
N GLU A 118 -15.23 -1.14 -0.26
CA GLU A 118 -14.70 -2.49 0.07
C GLU A 118 -15.78 -3.57 0.13
N SER A 119 -16.91 -3.26 0.79
CA SER A 119 -18.04 -4.18 1.01
C SER A 119 -18.75 -4.60 -0.27
N LYS A 120 -18.51 -3.86 -1.36
CA LYS A 120 -19.08 -4.13 -2.67
C LYS A 120 -18.17 -5.10 -3.44
N ILE A 121 -16.88 -5.24 -3.13
CA ILE A 121 -15.93 -5.98 -3.98
C ILE A 121 -15.85 -7.46 -3.59
N SER A 122 -15.68 -8.34 -4.59
CA SER A 122 -15.60 -9.80 -4.34
C SER A 122 -14.25 -10.22 -3.76
N ALA A 123 -13.18 -9.60 -4.24
CA ALA A 123 -11.82 -9.80 -3.72
C ALA A 123 -10.98 -8.54 -3.92
N ILE A 124 -10.16 -8.21 -2.93
CA ILE A 124 -9.23 -7.08 -2.97
C ILE A 124 -7.82 -7.64 -2.81
N LEU A 125 -6.91 -7.24 -3.69
CA LEU A 125 -5.51 -7.58 -3.65
C LEU A 125 -4.68 -6.32 -3.46
N MET A 126 -3.74 -6.35 -2.53
CA MET A 126 -2.69 -5.35 -2.44
C MET A 126 -1.48 -5.87 -3.22
N SER A 127 -1.26 -5.31 -4.41
CA SER A 127 -0.24 -5.75 -5.37
C SER A 127 1.08 -5.02 -5.22
N TRP A 128 1.08 -3.88 -4.51
CA TRP A 128 2.25 -3.01 -4.32
C TRP A 128 2.88 -2.59 -5.66
N TYR A 129 4.05 -1.95 -5.60
CA TYR A 129 4.89 -1.77 -6.79
C TYR A 129 5.69 -3.04 -7.09
N GLY A 130 5.09 -3.97 -7.84
CA GLY A 130 5.66 -5.29 -8.16
C GLY A 130 6.88 -5.30 -9.10
N GLY A 131 7.45 -4.15 -9.45
CA GLY A 131 8.59 -4.04 -10.36
C GLY A 131 8.31 -4.60 -11.76
N SER A 132 9.36 -5.05 -12.45
CA SER A 132 9.26 -5.52 -13.85
C SER A 132 8.39 -6.75 -14.04
N GLU A 133 8.22 -7.57 -13.00
CA GLU A 133 7.45 -8.83 -13.03
C GLU A 133 6.09 -8.70 -12.33
N GLY A 134 5.65 -7.47 -12.01
CA GLY A 134 4.40 -7.24 -11.29
C GLY A 134 3.17 -7.82 -12.01
N GLY A 135 3.10 -7.66 -13.34
CA GLY A 135 2.00 -8.22 -14.14
C GLY A 135 1.97 -9.75 -14.14
N HIS A 136 3.12 -10.41 -14.28
CA HIS A 136 3.20 -11.88 -14.21
C HIS A 136 2.85 -12.39 -12.82
N SER A 137 3.36 -11.72 -11.78
CA SER A 137 3.07 -12.07 -10.38
C SER A 137 1.58 -11.97 -10.08
N LEU A 138 0.92 -10.89 -10.54
CA LEU A 138 -0.53 -10.73 -10.39
C LEU A 138 -1.30 -11.85 -11.11
N ALA A 139 -0.90 -12.21 -12.33
CA ALA A 139 -1.52 -13.30 -13.06
C ALA A 139 -1.38 -14.65 -12.35
N ASP A 140 -0.19 -14.97 -11.83
CA ASP A 140 0.05 -16.21 -11.08
C ASP A 140 -0.81 -16.31 -9.82
N ILE A 141 -0.99 -15.19 -9.12
CA ILE A 141 -1.90 -15.10 -7.99
C ILE A 141 -3.35 -15.32 -8.44
N LEU A 142 -3.86 -14.53 -9.39
CA LEU A 142 -5.26 -14.59 -9.83
C LEU A 142 -5.67 -15.96 -10.38
N LEU A 143 -4.74 -16.67 -11.01
CA LEU A 143 -4.95 -18.02 -11.55
C LEU A 143 -4.72 -19.13 -10.50
N GLY A 144 -4.25 -18.78 -9.31
CA GLY A 144 -3.94 -19.74 -8.24
C GLY A 144 -2.70 -20.59 -8.51
N ASN A 145 -1.81 -20.16 -9.42
CA ASN A 145 -0.50 -20.79 -9.61
C ASN A 145 0.39 -20.59 -8.37
N VAL A 146 0.20 -19.48 -7.67
CA VAL A 146 0.86 -19.12 -6.41
C VAL A 146 -0.21 -18.72 -5.38
N ASP A 147 0.02 -19.04 -4.11
CA ASP A 147 -0.89 -18.65 -3.02
C ASP A 147 -0.73 -17.17 -2.63
N VAL A 148 -1.81 -16.55 -2.18
CA VAL A 148 -1.84 -15.19 -1.63
C VAL A 148 -1.27 -15.15 -0.20
N SER A 149 0.00 -15.50 -0.03
CA SER A 149 0.62 -15.70 1.29
C SER A 149 1.04 -14.42 2.04
N GLY A 150 0.95 -13.26 1.39
CA GLY A 150 1.33 -11.97 1.96
C GLY A 150 0.51 -11.57 3.19
N ARG A 151 1.12 -10.79 4.08
CA ARG A 151 0.51 -10.22 5.29
C ARG A 151 0.75 -8.73 5.30
N LEU A 152 -0.26 -7.94 5.61
CA LEU A 152 -0.12 -6.49 5.67
C LEU A 152 0.90 -6.10 6.76
N PRO A 153 1.96 -5.34 6.41
CA PRO A 153 2.96 -4.88 7.37
C PRO A 153 2.49 -3.68 8.20
N PHE A 154 1.29 -3.19 7.95
CA PHE A 154 0.60 -2.13 8.67
C PHE A 154 -0.90 -2.45 8.72
N TYR A 155 -1.67 -1.62 9.42
CA TYR A 155 -3.13 -1.69 9.41
C TYR A 155 -3.68 -0.73 8.35
N ILE A 156 -4.87 -1.02 7.84
CA ILE A 156 -5.63 -0.09 7.00
C ILE A 156 -6.77 0.48 7.84
N PRO A 157 -6.80 1.80 8.09
CA PRO A 157 -7.87 2.44 8.84
C PRO A 157 -9.20 2.44 8.06
N ARG A 158 -10.31 2.54 8.79
CA ARG A 158 -11.62 2.86 8.22
C ARG A 158 -11.79 4.34 7.86
N ASP A 159 -11.06 5.21 8.54
CA ASP A 159 -11.22 6.67 8.47
C ASP A 159 -9.88 7.35 8.77
N GLU A 160 -9.60 8.49 8.15
CA GLU A 160 -8.36 9.24 8.38
C GLU A 160 -8.20 9.71 9.83
N ALA A 161 -9.30 9.95 10.55
CA ALA A 161 -9.28 10.30 11.97
C ALA A 161 -8.69 9.19 12.85
N HIS A 162 -8.53 7.98 12.33
CA HIS A 162 -7.88 6.86 13.02
C HIS A 162 -6.36 6.83 12.81
N LEU A 163 -5.82 7.69 11.93
CA LEU A 163 -4.38 7.86 11.73
C LEU A 163 -3.76 8.72 12.84
N PRO A 164 -2.44 8.62 13.07
CA PRO A 164 -1.72 9.61 13.85
C PRO A 164 -1.92 11.02 13.30
N PHE A 165 -1.86 12.03 14.17
CA PHE A 165 -1.93 13.42 13.74
C PHE A 165 -0.84 13.73 12.71
N PHE A 166 -1.27 14.29 11.58
CA PHE A 166 -0.40 14.75 10.52
C PHE A 166 -0.85 16.14 10.05
N ASP A 167 0.12 17.03 9.90
CA ASP A 167 -0.07 18.36 9.32
C ASP A 167 1.21 18.72 8.56
N ARG A 168 1.10 18.81 7.23
CA ARG A 168 2.23 19.06 6.34
C ARG A 168 2.90 20.41 6.59
N GLU A 169 2.19 21.38 7.14
CA GLU A 169 2.71 22.71 7.41
C GLU A 169 3.30 22.82 8.83
N THR A 170 3.21 21.74 9.63
CA THR A 170 3.74 21.75 10.99
C THR A 170 5.26 21.81 11.01
N THR A 171 5.80 22.61 11.92
CA THR A 171 7.25 22.76 12.11
C THR A 171 7.80 21.88 13.24
N SER A 172 6.91 21.21 13.98
CA SER A 172 7.29 20.28 15.04
C SER A 172 6.19 19.24 15.23
N ILE A 173 6.59 17.98 15.43
CA ILE A 173 5.66 16.90 15.75
C ILE A 173 6.09 16.19 17.04
N ARG A 174 5.11 15.76 17.84
CA ARG A 174 5.37 14.98 19.05
C ARG A 174 5.10 13.51 18.76
N TYR A 175 6.14 12.70 18.86
CA TYR A 175 6.00 11.25 18.85
C TYR A 175 5.60 10.76 20.24
N ASP A 176 4.56 9.93 20.28
CA ASP A 176 4.21 9.14 21.46
C ASP A 176 4.26 7.64 21.11
N ARG A 177 3.79 6.78 22.02
CA ARG A 177 3.82 5.32 21.81
C ARG A 177 2.66 4.78 20.96
N TRP A 178 1.73 5.64 20.54
CA TRP A 178 0.46 5.26 19.94
C TRP A 178 0.50 5.50 18.44
N PHE A 179 0.80 4.44 17.71
CA PHE A 179 0.83 4.39 16.26
C PHE A 179 0.37 3.01 15.82
N GLY A 180 0.08 2.84 14.54
CA GLY A 180 -0.29 1.53 14.03
C GLY A 180 -1.58 0.99 14.67
N GLN A 181 -1.64 -0.33 14.79
CA GLN A 181 -2.70 -1.04 15.51
C GLN A 181 -2.86 -0.58 16.96
N HIS A 182 -1.76 -0.21 17.65
CA HIS A 182 -1.84 0.24 19.05
C HIS A 182 -2.62 1.55 19.22
N LEU A 183 -2.62 2.43 18.21
CA LEU A 183 -3.44 3.64 18.23
C LEU A 183 -4.92 3.26 18.16
N LEU A 184 -5.29 2.33 17.27
CA LEU A 184 -6.67 1.83 17.17
C LEU A 184 -7.14 1.19 18.47
N ASP A 185 -6.31 0.34 19.07
CA ASP A 185 -6.63 -0.31 20.34
C ASP A 185 -6.87 0.72 21.46
N LYS A 186 -6.09 1.82 21.47
CA LYS A 186 -6.28 2.93 22.41
C LYS A 186 -7.57 3.70 22.16
N LEU A 187 -7.92 3.92 20.89
CA LEU A 187 -9.14 4.60 20.48
C LEU A 187 -10.39 3.73 20.67
N GLY A 188 -10.22 2.40 20.77
CA GLY A 188 -11.31 1.44 20.88
C GLY A 188 -12.08 1.27 19.57
N VAL A 189 -11.39 1.39 18.44
CA VAL A 189 -11.96 1.26 17.08
C VAL A 189 -11.28 0.14 16.32
N ASP A 190 -12.00 -0.49 15.40
CA ASP A 190 -11.46 -1.57 14.57
C ASP A 190 -10.82 -1.04 13.28
N ALA A 191 -9.78 -1.72 12.80
CA ALA A 191 -9.25 -1.51 11.45
C ALA A 191 -10.23 -2.01 10.38
N ALA A 192 -10.14 -1.46 9.16
CA ALA A 192 -10.72 -2.12 7.99
C ALA A 192 -9.99 -3.44 7.74
N PHE A 193 -8.65 -3.38 7.72
CA PHE A 193 -7.75 -4.53 7.63
C PHE A 193 -6.68 -4.42 8.73
N PRO A 194 -6.70 -5.29 9.76
CA PRO A 194 -5.72 -5.24 10.85
C PRO A 194 -4.29 -5.52 10.41
N PHE A 195 -3.32 -5.07 11.20
CA PHE A 195 -1.91 -5.47 11.03
C PHE A 195 -1.75 -6.99 10.97
N GLY A 196 -0.95 -7.48 10.02
CA GLY A 196 -0.73 -8.91 9.81
C GLY A 196 -1.89 -9.64 9.13
N SER A 197 -2.97 -8.94 8.75
CA SER A 197 -4.06 -9.58 8.00
C SER A 197 -3.63 -9.97 6.59
N GLY A 198 -4.24 -11.03 6.09
CA GLY A 198 -3.98 -11.63 4.78
C GLY A 198 -4.79 -12.91 4.65
N LEU A 199 -5.16 -13.27 3.43
CA LEU A 199 -5.92 -14.49 3.17
C LEU A 199 -4.98 -15.59 2.64
N SER A 200 -5.56 -16.69 2.19
CA SER A 200 -4.90 -17.78 1.46
C SER A 200 -5.99 -18.50 0.69
N TYR A 201 -5.64 -19.19 -0.40
CA TYR A 201 -6.55 -20.10 -1.08
C TYR A 201 -6.84 -21.36 -0.25
N THR A 202 -6.11 -21.59 0.84
CA THR A 202 -6.38 -22.65 1.81
C THR A 202 -6.65 -22.11 3.22
N LYS A 203 -6.94 -23.01 4.15
CA LYS A 203 -7.21 -22.69 5.56
C LYS A 203 -6.11 -23.24 6.45
N PHE A 204 -5.73 -22.45 7.45
CA PHE A 204 -4.79 -22.84 8.48
C PHE A 204 -5.48 -22.83 9.84
N ALA A 205 -5.02 -23.68 10.75
CA ALA A 205 -5.40 -23.67 12.14
C ALA A 205 -4.13 -23.77 12.99
N VAL A 206 -4.07 -22.99 14.07
CA VAL A 206 -3.00 -23.05 15.07
C VAL A 206 -3.58 -23.71 16.31
N SER A 207 -2.94 -24.79 16.76
CA SER A 207 -3.31 -25.52 17.96
C SER A 207 -2.07 -25.87 18.77
N GLU A 208 -2.26 -26.36 20.00
CA GLU A 208 -1.16 -26.85 20.85
C GLU A 208 -0.07 -25.80 21.14
N ILE A 209 -0.48 -24.58 21.50
CA ILE A 209 0.46 -23.54 21.93
C ILE A 209 1.06 -23.95 23.28
N LEU A 210 2.35 -24.30 23.27
CA LEU A 210 3.12 -24.62 24.46
C LEU A 210 3.80 -23.36 24.98
N VAL A 211 3.59 -23.08 26.27
CA VAL A 211 4.25 -21.99 26.98
C VAL A 211 5.10 -22.58 28.08
N GLU A 212 6.42 -22.45 27.94
CA GLU A 212 7.36 -22.92 28.94
C GLU A 212 7.93 -21.75 29.73
N SER A 213 7.91 -21.86 31.06
CA SER A 213 8.61 -20.92 31.92
C SER A 213 10.08 -21.31 31.96
N ILE A 214 10.93 -20.47 31.40
CA ILE A 214 12.37 -20.57 31.62
C ILE A 214 12.64 -20.01 33.01
N ARG A 215 13.08 -20.86 33.95
CA ARG A 215 13.53 -20.41 35.28
C ARG A 215 14.85 -19.67 35.13
N GLY A 216 14.79 -18.36 34.94
CA GLY A 216 15.91 -17.46 35.21
C GLY A 216 15.96 -17.15 36.70
N GLU A 217 17.07 -17.46 37.37
CA GLU A 217 17.35 -16.94 38.72
C GLU A 217 17.68 -15.44 38.60
N GLY A 218 16.66 -14.59 38.52
CA GLY A 218 16.83 -13.13 38.55
C GLY A 218 15.81 -12.37 37.70
N PRO A 219 15.69 -11.04 37.89
CA PRO A 219 14.93 -10.21 36.97
C PRO A 219 15.47 -10.41 35.55
N LEU A 220 14.59 -10.48 34.54
CA LEU A 220 14.96 -10.48 33.12
C LEU A 220 15.94 -9.32 32.90
N SER A 221 17.23 -9.64 32.74
CA SER A 221 18.20 -8.65 32.30
C SER A 221 17.76 -8.15 30.93
N LYS A 222 17.86 -6.84 30.68
CA LYS A 222 17.67 -6.32 29.32
C LYS A 222 18.48 -7.19 28.36
N PRO A 223 17.88 -7.73 27.29
CA PRO A 223 18.64 -8.44 26.27
C PRO A 223 19.78 -7.53 25.81
N SER A 224 20.98 -8.08 25.76
CA SER A 224 22.12 -7.40 25.15
C SER A 224 21.88 -7.28 23.64
N LEU A 225 22.54 -6.35 22.96
CA LEU A 225 22.46 -6.23 21.51
C LEU A 225 22.88 -7.53 20.78
N GLU A 226 23.64 -8.39 21.44
CA GLU A 226 24.08 -9.69 20.93
C GLU A 226 22.97 -10.75 20.98
N ASP A 227 21.93 -10.54 21.81
CA ASP A 227 20.79 -11.45 21.94
C ASP A 227 19.71 -11.23 20.86
N TYR A 228 19.81 -10.13 20.11
CA TYR A 228 18.97 -9.88 18.95
C TYR A 228 19.59 -10.54 17.72
N ILE A 229 19.12 -11.74 17.38
CA ILE A 229 19.33 -12.29 16.04
C ILE A 229 18.46 -11.45 15.10
N LEU A 230 19.11 -10.54 14.36
CA LEU A 230 18.51 -9.95 13.16
C LEU A 230 18.36 -11.08 12.14
N VAL A 231 17.13 -11.55 11.94
CA VAL A 231 16.75 -12.44 10.83
C VAL A 231 16.36 -11.58 9.65
#